data_AF-A0A8T4F525-F1
#
_entry.id   AF-A0A8T4F525-F1
#
_cell.length_a   1.000
_cell.length_b   1.000
_cell.length_c   1.000
_cell.angle_alpha   90.00
_cell.angle_beta   90.00
_cell.angle_gamma   90.00
#
_symmetry.space_group_name_H-M   'P 1'
#
loop_
_entity.id
_entity.type
_entity.pdbx_description
1 polymer ?
#
loop_
_entity_poly.entity_id
_entity_poly.type
_entity_poly.pdbx_seq_one_letter_code
_entity_poly.pdbx_strand_id
1 'polypeptide(L)' 'MDLLRSSTTTSHCPFKGDAVYWTVQAGDDVAEDVVWSYPEPFPKVEEIAGLLAFWPEKPGVTLEVNGQVV' A
#
# COMPACT_ATOMS: atom_id res chain seq x y z
N MET A 1 9.55 -6.38 -7.99
CA MET A 1 8.62 -6.18 -6.85
C MET A 1 8.50 -7.54 -6.18
N ASP A 2 9.55 -7.96 -5.49
CA ASP A 2 9.74 -9.39 -5.24
C ASP A 2 9.17 -9.81 -3.88
N LEU A 3 8.98 -8.82 -3.01
CA LEU A 3 8.38 -8.97 -1.68
C LEU A 3 6.88 -8.66 -1.65
N LEU A 4 6.32 -8.05 -2.72
CA LEU A 4 4.90 -7.72 -2.78
C LEU A 4 4.12 -8.86 -3.43
N ARG A 5 3.11 -9.37 -2.74
CA ARG A 5 2.11 -10.29 -3.26
C ARG A 5 0.80 -9.57 -3.46
N SER A 6 0.21 -9.72 -4.65
CA SER A 6 -1.11 -9.16 -4.95
C SER A 6 -2.16 -9.72 -3.98
N SER A 7 -2.99 -8.84 -3.43
CA SER A 7 -4.17 -9.20 -2.65
C SER A 7 -5.43 -9.10 -3.51
N THR A 8 -6.49 -9.79 -3.10
CA THR A 8 -7.84 -9.56 -3.64
C THR A 8 -8.55 -8.38 -2.97
N THR A 9 -7.95 -7.81 -1.92
CA THR A 9 -8.51 -6.67 -1.20
C THR A 9 -8.49 -5.42 -2.08
N THR A 10 -9.64 -4.76 -2.15
CA THR A 10 -9.83 -3.47 -2.80
C THR A 10 -10.71 -2.57 -1.95
N SER A 11 -10.55 -1.26 -2.05
CA SER A 11 -11.43 -0.31 -1.39
C SER A 11 -11.73 0.88 -2.29
N HIS A 12 -12.91 1.47 -2.14
CA HIS A 12 -13.31 2.66 -2.90
C HIS A 12 -13.16 3.92 -2.06
N CYS A 13 -12.39 4.90 -2.55
CA CYS A 13 -12.28 6.22 -1.96
C CYS A 13 -13.00 7.25 -2.84
N PRO A 14 -14.00 8.00 -2.32
CA PRO A 14 -14.78 8.96 -3.11
C PRO A 14 -13.95 10.14 -3.63
N PHE A 15 -12.70 10.29 -3.19
CA PHE A 15 -11.80 11.36 -3.62
C PHE A 15 -10.65 10.88 -4.52
N LYS A 16 -10.32 9.59 -4.46
CA LYS A 16 -9.10 9.04 -5.08
C LYS A 16 -9.37 7.92 -6.07
N GLY A 17 -10.56 7.33 -6.08
CA GLY A 17 -10.88 6.17 -6.91
C GLY A 17 -10.69 4.86 -6.16
N ASP A 18 -10.43 3.79 -6.90
CA ASP A 18 -10.32 2.43 -6.37
C ASP A 18 -8.87 2.10 -5.99
N ALA A 19 -8.68 1.68 -4.75
CA ALA A 19 -7.41 1.19 -4.24
C ALA A 19 -7.29 -0.32 -4.41
N VAL A 20 -6.10 -0.76 -4.79
CA VAL A 20 -5.69 -2.18 -4.76
C VAL A 20 -4.59 -2.36 -3.73
N TYR A 21 -4.54 -3.55 -3.14
CA TYR A 21 -3.68 -3.82 -1.99
C TYR A 21 -2.67 -4.93 -2.27
N TRP A 22 -1.57 -4.89 -1.54
CA TRP A 22 -0.53 -5.91 -1.54
C TRP A 22 -0.15 -6.32 -0.12
N THR A 23 0.13 -7.60 0.01
CA THR A 23 0.76 -8.21 1.17
C THR A 23 2.28 -8.17 0.99
N VAL A 24 3.01 -7.74 2.02
CA VAL A 24 4.47 -7.86 2.05
C VAL A 24 4.82 -9.23 2.63
N GLN A 25 5.63 -10.00 1.91
CA GLN A 25 6.19 -11.26 2.40
C GLN A 25 7.71 -11.23 2.32
N ALA A 26 8.36 -11.37 3.48
CA ALA A 26 9.81 -11.43 3.62
C ALA A 26 10.21 -12.71 4.36
N GLY A 27 10.53 -13.77 3.61
CA GLY A 27 10.72 -15.09 4.20
C GLY A 27 9.41 -15.62 4.80
N ASP A 28 9.44 -15.92 6.10
CA ASP A 28 8.30 -16.41 6.87
C ASP A 28 7.42 -15.28 7.45
N ASP A 29 7.91 -14.04 7.44
CA ASP A 29 7.16 -12.88 7.90
C ASP A 29 6.18 -12.41 6.83
N VAL A 30 4.92 -12.22 7.24
CA VAL A 30 3.82 -11.79 6.37
C VAL A 30 3.10 -10.60 7.00
N ALA A 31 3.05 -9.48 6.28
CA ALA A 31 2.26 -8.31 6.62
C ALA A 31 1.17 -8.11 5.57
N GLU A 32 -0.04 -8.56 5.89
CA GLU A 32 -1.18 -8.55 4.97
C GLU A 32 -1.66 -7.14 4.67
N ASP A 33 -2.00 -6.84 3.42
CA ASP A 33 -2.67 -5.60 2.99
C ASP A 33 -2.04 -4.31 3.58
N VAL A 34 -0.71 -4.28 3.70
CA VAL A 34 0.03 -3.17 4.32
C VAL A 34 0.46 -2.10 3.31
N VAL A 35 0.42 -2.46 2.02
CA VAL A 35 0.72 -1.56 0.89
C VAL A 35 -0.52 -1.43 0.02
N TRP A 36 -0.78 -0.23 -0.48
CA TRP A 36 -1.84 0.01 -1.47
C TRP A 36 -1.43 1.05 -2.50
N SER A 37 -2.19 1.14 -3.59
CA SER A 37 -2.05 2.17 -4.61
C SER A 37 -3.40 2.44 -5.25
N TYR A 38 -3.47 3.54 -5.99
CA TYR A 38 -4.57 3.84 -6.89
C TYR A 38 -4.05 3.67 -8.33
N PRO A 39 -4.40 2.58 -9.05
CA PRO A 39 -3.95 2.38 -10.43
C PRO A 39 -4.59 3.38 -11.40
N GLU A 40 -5.87 3.67 -11.17
CA GLU A 40 -6.68 4.59 -11.99
C GLU A 40 -7.32 5.64 -11.07
N PRO A 41 -6.54 6.57 -10.50
CA PRO A 41 -7.08 7.61 -9.64
C PRO A 41 -7.91 8.62 -10.43
N PHE A 42 -8.76 9.39 -9.73
CA PHE A 42 -9.51 10.45 -10.38
C PHE A 42 -8.59 11.56 -10.94
N PRO A 43 -8.99 12.26 -12.03
CA PRO A 43 -8.15 13.26 -12.70
C PRO A 43 -7.60 14.35 -11.78
N LYS A 44 -8.33 14.71 -10.73
CA LYS A 44 -7.91 15.73 -9.75
C LYS A 44 -6.68 15.32 -8.93
N VAL A 45 -6.39 14.02 -8.86
CA VAL A 45 -5.26 13.45 -8.10
C VAL A 45 -4.48 12.45 -8.97
N GLU A 46 -4.44 12.67 -10.28
CA GLU A 46 -3.76 11.77 -11.23
C GLU A 46 -2.27 11.55 -10.92
N GLU A 47 -1.64 12.51 -10.24
CA GLU A 47 -0.24 12.46 -9.84
C GLU A 47 0.11 11.29 -8.90
N ILE A 48 -0.88 10.69 -8.23
CA ILE A 48 -0.65 9.51 -7.35
C ILE A 48 -0.78 8.18 -8.08
N ALA A 49 -1.06 8.19 -9.39
CA ALA A 49 -1.28 6.97 -10.17
C ALA A 49 -0.08 6.03 -10.06
N GLY A 50 -0.34 4.80 -9.61
CA GLY A 50 0.69 3.76 -9.46
C GLY A 50 1.71 4.00 -8.33
N LEU A 51 1.60 5.09 -7.55
CA LEU A 51 2.43 5.26 -6.35
C LEU A 51 1.97 4.32 -5.24
N LEU A 52 2.94 3.77 -4.51
CA LEU A 52 2.68 2.92 -3.35
C LEU A 52 2.57 3.75 -2.07
N ALA A 53 1.56 3.46 -1.27
CA ALA A 53 1.37 3.98 0.07
C ALA A 53 1.44 2.84 1.10
N PHE A 54 1.82 3.19 2.33
CA PHE A 54 2.11 2.24 3.42
C PHE A 54 1.33 2.64 4.67
N TRP A 55 0.87 1.66 5.46
CA TRP A 55 0.13 1.92 6.71
C TRP A 55 1.13 2.03 7.87
N PRO A 56 1.39 3.23 8.43
CA PRO A 56 2.34 3.37 9.54
C PRO A 56 1.80 2.76 10.84
N GLU A 57 0.48 2.71 11.01
CA GLU A 57 -0.17 2.31 12.27
C GLU A 57 -0.62 0.84 12.30
N LYS A 58 -0.21 0.01 11.33
CA LYS A 58 -0.63 -1.40 11.32
C LYS A 58 0.03 -2.14 12.50
N PRO A 59 -0.73 -2.77 13.41
CA PRO A 59 -0.15 -3.48 14.54
C PRO A 59 0.85 -4.55 14.08
N GLY A 60 2.04 -4.56 14.71
CA GLY A 60 3.11 -5.50 14.37
C GLY A 60 3.95 -5.11 13.15
N VAL A 61 3.71 -3.95 12.54
CA VAL A 61 4.54 -3.39 11.47
C VAL A 61 5.19 -2.10 11.94
N THR A 62 6.46 -1.91 11.59
CA THR A 62 7.17 -0.64 11.77
C THR A 62 7.60 -0.15 10.41
N LEU A 63 7.19 1.07 10.05
CA LEU A 63 7.64 1.73 8.85
C LEU A 63 8.88 2.56 9.18
N GLU A 64 10.00 2.24 8.51
CA GLU A 64 11.25 2.99 8.64
C GLU A 64 11.63 3.58 7.28
N VAL A 65 11.90 4.89 7.26
CA VAL A 65 12.34 5.63 6.07
C VAL A 65 13.65 6.30 6.38
N ASN A 66 14.71 5.94 5.65
CA ASN A 66 16.06 6.49 5.82
C ASN A 66 16.59 6.44 7.26
N GLY A 67 16.35 5.34 7.98
CA GLY A 67 16.79 5.18 9.38
C GLY A 67 15.86 5.78 10.44
N GLN A 68 14.73 6.35 10.03
CA GLN A 68 13.76 6.95 10.96
C GLN A 68 12.42 6.22 10.90
N VAL A 69 11.93 5.79 12.07
CA VAL A 69 10.57 5.27 12.22
C VAL A 69 9.55 6.40 12.03
N VAL A 70 8.52 6.15 11.22
CA VAL A 70 7.45 7.11 10.90
C VAL A 70 6.10 6.69 11.46
#